data_AF-A0A7J2KWA2-F1
#
_entry.id   AF-A0A7J2KWA2-F1
#
_cell.length_a   1.000
_cell.length_b   1.000
_cell.length_c   1.000
_cell.angle_alpha   90.00
_cell.angle_beta   90.00
_cell.angle_gamma   90.00
#
_symmetry.space_group_name_H-M   'P 1'
#
loop_
_entity.id
_entity.type
_entity.pdbx_description
1 polymer ?
#
loop_
_entity_poly.entity_id
_entity_poly.type
_entity_poly.pdbx_seq_one_letter_code
_entity_poly.pdbx_strand_id
1 'polypeptide(L)'
;MQKDFHYDIVYALAREAGYKDKEAYIIAYASQYVDDNTDREYIVSDSFGEFYVDFPSKIGKSGEFYFPIITQAVDITSFKLSVQKYIYAPFHFIPGDNNAEIKGRSNPLCTTKNCKNAKFLLKDALKEKDPYRIGVALHTYADTWSHERFSAFHENWNRVYKYNIFKSFPPNIGHGEVFHKPDEISVEWVDERFGKDKIDNRERALEASEKIFGFIKKGKAKWSDARDKFEQIMNAEDKNKRIKHISEMYPEIEDYNSDKWINEALHFSRDASEISEPDLLNPQISKPRFVGISVKNKKSHWFRFQKAAKKQLSIVLSMVDAI
;
A
#
# COMPACT_ATOMS: atom_id res chain seq x y z
N MET A 1 0.38 -0.18 -9.89
CA MET A 1 1.15 -1.06 -8.97
C MET A 1 2.63 -0.72 -9.09
N GLN A 2 3.18 -0.07 -8.06
CA GLN A 2 4.49 0.59 -8.06
C GLN A 2 5.59 -0.35 -7.54
N LYS A 3 5.66 -1.57 -8.11
CA LYS A 3 6.61 -2.61 -7.68
C LYS A 3 8.06 -2.14 -7.62
N ASP A 4 8.46 -1.26 -8.53
CA ASP A 4 9.81 -0.73 -8.55
C ASP A 4 10.14 0.05 -7.29
N PHE A 5 9.23 0.85 -6.72
CA PHE A 5 9.48 1.49 -5.43
C PHE A 5 9.25 0.53 -4.26
N HIS A 6 8.02 0.03 -4.10
CA HIS A 6 7.61 -0.65 -2.87
C HIS A 6 8.18 -2.05 -2.70
N TYR A 7 8.75 -2.65 -3.76
CA TYR A 7 9.46 -3.92 -3.68
C TYR A 7 10.96 -3.72 -3.93
N ASP A 8 11.35 -3.40 -5.16
CA ASP A 8 12.75 -3.47 -5.59
C ASP A 8 13.64 -2.40 -4.93
N ILE A 9 13.20 -1.14 -4.90
CA ILE A 9 13.92 -0.06 -4.21
C ILE A 9 13.96 -0.29 -2.70
N VAL A 10 12.84 -0.71 -2.07
CA VAL A 10 12.82 -1.04 -0.64
C VAL A 10 13.78 -2.18 -0.32
N TYR A 11 13.85 -3.21 -1.16
CA TYR A 11 14.81 -4.31 -1.03
C TYR A 11 16.26 -3.78 -1.10
N ALA A 12 16.59 -3.02 -2.15
CA ALA A 12 17.91 -2.42 -2.32
C ALA A 12 18.29 -1.53 -1.13
N LEU A 13 17.35 -0.70 -0.64
CA LEU A 13 17.57 0.17 0.52
C LEU A 13 17.89 -0.65 1.77
N ALA A 14 17.13 -1.72 2.03
CA ALA A 14 17.40 -2.60 3.16
C ALA A 14 18.78 -3.27 3.04
N ARG A 15 19.19 -3.70 1.83
CA ARG A 15 20.52 -4.29 1.60
C ARG A 15 21.65 -3.30 1.87
N GLU A 16 21.57 -2.10 1.31
CA GLU A 16 22.58 -1.05 1.53
C GLU A 16 22.58 -0.56 3.00
N ALA A 17 21.43 -0.63 3.67
CA ALA A 17 21.31 -0.35 5.10
C ALA A 17 21.90 -1.45 6.00
N GLY A 18 22.38 -2.57 5.46
CA GLY A 18 23.02 -3.66 6.20
C GLY A 18 22.07 -4.75 6.69
N TYR A 19 20.87 -4.87 6.12
CA TYR A 19 20.01 -6.03 6.34
C TYR A 19 20.52 -7.22 5.53
N LYS A 20 20.38 -8.43 6.10
CA LYS A 20 20.65 -9.66 5.36
C LYS A 20 19.58 -9.85 4.29
N ASP A 21 19.96 -10.51 3.20
CA ASP A 21 19.08 -10.86 2.08
C ASP A 21 17.66 -11.27 2.49
N LYS A 22 17.53 -12.36 3.25
CA LYS A 22 16.24 -12.87 3.74
C LYS A 22 15.42 -11.84 4.53
N GLU A 23 16.05 -10.98 5.32
CA GLU A 23 15.36 -9.94 6.09
C GLU A 23 14.89 -8.81 5.17
N ALA A 24 15.76 -8.37 4.24
CA ALA A 24 15.44 -7.38 3.22
C ALA A 24 14.28 -7.84 2.32
N TYR A 25 14.29 -9.12 1.90
CA TYR A 25 13.21 -9.75 1.14
C TYR A 25 11.87 -9.66 1.89
N ILE A 26 11.83 -10.01 3.17
CA ILE A 26 10.57 -9.96 3.95
C ILE A 26 10.07 -8.53 4.09
N ILE A 27 10.97 -7.55 4.30
CA ILE A 27 10.61 -6.13 4.41
C ILE A 27 10.02 -5.63 3.08
N ALA A 28 10.72 -5.87 1.98
CA ALA A 28 10.30 -5.46 0.64
C ALA A 28 8.97 -6.12 0.24
N TYR A 29 8.86 -7.44 0.45
CA TYR A 29 7.63 -8.16 0.15
C TYR A 29 6.47 -7.63 1.00
N ALA A 30 6.66 -7.41 2.30
CA ALA A 30 5.62 -6.84 3.16
C ALA A 30 5.22 -5.43 2.74
N SER A 31 6.15 -4.61 2.25
CA SER A 31 5.85 -3.28 1.71
C SER A 31 4.96 -3.40 0.48
N GLN A 32 5.39 -4.11 -0.57
CA GLN A 32 4.57 -4.28 -1.78
C GLN A 32 3.24 -4.99 -1.52
N TYR A 33 3.19 -5.94 -0.57
CA TYR A 33 1.96 -6.67 -0.27
C TYR A 33 0.86 -5.79 0.34
N VAL A 34 1.17 -4.56 0.80
CA VAL A 34 0.15 -3.56 1.17
C VAL A 34 -0.75 -3.22 -0.03
N ASP A 35 -0.17 -3.04 -1.22
CA ASP A 35 -0.92 -2.78 -2.46
C ASP A 35 -1.68 -4.00 -2.98
N ASP A 36 -1.21 -5.21 -2.68
CA ASP A 36 -1.77 -6.46 -3.25
C ASP A 36 -2.74 -7.17 -2.30
N ASN A 37 -2.81 -6.75 -1.02
CA ASN A 37 -3.74 -7.30 -0.04
C ASN A 37 -5.11 -6.61 -0.15
N THR A 38 -5.80 -6.97 -1.24
CA THR A 38 -7.14 -6.50 -1.60
C THR A 38 -8.24 -7.38 -1.03
N ASP A 39 -9.50 -6.94 -1.22
CA ASP A 39 -10.65 -7.78 -0.89
C ASP A 39 -10.66 -9.05 -1.74
N ARG A 40 -10.72 -10.18 -1.04
CA ARG A 40 -11.02 -11.49 -1.61
C ARG A 40 -12.27 -11.94 -0.88
N GLU A 41 -13.39 -12.01 -1.60
CA GLU A 41 -14.64 -12.45 -0.99
C GLU A 41 -14.50 -13.90 -0.53
N TYR A 42 -14.78 -14.15 0.75
CA TYR A 42 -14.82 -15.48 1.33
C TYR A 42 -16.00 -15.59 2.29
N ILE A 43 -16.57 -16.79 2.37
CA ILE A 43 -17.58 -17.15 3.35
C ILE A 43 -16.90 -17.81 4.55
N VAL A 44 -17.46 -17.56 5.73
CA VAL A 44 -17.12 -18.26 6.96
C VAL A 44 -18.17 -19.34 7.22
N SER A 45 -17.76 -20.51 7.67
CA SER A 45 -18.68 -21.59 8.04
C SER A 45 -18.41 -22.11 9.46
N ASP A 46 -19.49 -22.43 10.19
CA ASP A 46 -19.49 -23.18 11.45
C ASP A 46 -20.54 -24.30 11.45
N SER A 47 -20.77 -24.89 12.62
CA SER A 47 -21.80 -25.90 12.89
C SER A 47 -23.24 -25.41 12.65
N PHE A 48 -23.46 -24.11 12.51
CA PHE A 48 -24.79 -23.50 12.28
C PHE A 48 -24.99 -23.07 10.83
N GLY A 49 -23.95 -23.14 9.98
CA GLY A 49 -24.02 -22.90 8.55
C GLY A 49 -23.00 -21.88 8.06
N GLU A 50 -23.27 -21.33 6.88
CA GLU A 50 -22.43 -20.34 6.22
C GLU A 50 -22.90 -18.92 6.52
N PHE A 51 -21.95 -18.02 6.76
CA PHE A 51 -22.22 -16.60 6.95
C PHE A 51 -21.13 -15.71 6.37
N TYR A 52 -21.51 -14.47 6.06
CA TYR A 52 -20.61 -13.44 5.56
C TYR A 52 -20.49 -12.32 6.58
N VAL A 53 -19.28 -11.79 6.76
CA VAL A 53 -19.03 -10.59 7.56
C VAL A 53 -18.51 -9.53 6.62
N ASP A 54 -19.18 -8.39 6.53
CA ASP A 54 -18.77 -7.29 5.67
C ASP A 54 -17.62 -6.47 6.25
N PHE A 55 -16.93 -5.72 5.40
CA PHE A 55 -15.99 -4.69 5.83
C PHE A 55 -16.75 -3.35 6.02
N PRO A 56 -16.62 -2.65 7.16
CA PRO A 56 -15.57 -2.76 8.17
C PRO A 56 -15.88 -3.66 9.38
N SER A 57 -17.02 -4.35 9.43
CA SER A 57 -17.43 -5.20 10.56
C SER A 57 -16.44 -6.33 10.92
N LYS A 58 -15.51 -6.67 10.01
CA LYS A 58 -14.37 -7.57 10.25
C LYS A 58 -13.32 -6.99 11.21
N ILE A 59 -13.19 -5.67 11.30
CA ILE A 59 -12.16 -4.99 12.11
C ILE A 59 -12.45 -5.21 13.59
N GLY A 60 -11.43 -5.58 14.37
CA GLY A 60 -11.56 -5.80 15.81
C GLY A 60 -12.25 -7.12 16.20
N LYS A 61 -12.87 -7.85 15.27
CA LYS A 61 -13.40 -9.19 15.54
C LYS A 61 -12.28 -10.18 15.81
N SER A 62 -12.46 -10.95 16.88
CA SER A 62 -11.59 -12.06 17.29
C SER A 62 -12.44 -13.14 17.95
N GLY A 63 -11.94 -14.38 17.99
CA GLY A 63 -12.70 -15.54 18.49
C GLY A 63 -12.26 -16.80 17.77
N GLU A 64 -13.20 -17.71 17.50
CA GLU A 64 -12.94 -18.97 16.78
C GLU A 64 -12.45 -18.74 15.35
N PHE A 65 -12.77 -17.59 14.77
CA PHE A 65 -12.42 -17.24 13.40
C PHE A 65 -11.32 -16.19 13.31
N TYR A 66 -10.53 -16.29 12.23
CA TYR A 66 -9.56 -15.29 11.84
C TYR A 66 -10.13 -14.40 10.74
N PHE A 67 -10.31 -13.11 11.02
CA PHE A 67 -10.76 -12.12 10.05
C PHE A 67 -9.56 -11.32 9.52
N PRO A 68 -9.04 -11.59 8.31
CA PRO A 68 -8.04 -10.72 7.68
C PRO A 68 -8.60 -9.31 7.46
N ILE A 69 -7.69 -8.35 7.40
CA ILE A 69 -7.98 -7.00 6.90
C ILE A 69 -7.50 -6.87 5.46
N ILE A 70 -8.05 -5.87 4.80
CA ILE A 70 -7.65 -5.41 3.48
C ILE A 70 -6.87 -4.10 3.65
N THR A 71 -5.88 -3.90 2.80
CA THR A 71 -4.99 -2.72 2.81
C THR A 71 -5.04 -1.95 1.51
N GLN A 72 -5.63 -2.53 0.47
CA GLN A 72 -5.94 -1.88 -0.80
C GLN A 72 -7.38 -2.19 -1.24
N ALA A 73 -8.00 -1.27 -1.97
CA ALA A 73 -9.36 -1.40 -2.48
C ALA A 73 -9.47 -0.94 -3.94
N VAL A 74 -10.38 -1.55 -4.70
CA VAL A 74 -10.60 -1.26 -6.13
C VAL A 74 -11.62 -0.14 -6.35
N ASP A 75 -11.55 0.51 -7.51
CA ASP A 75 -12.20 1.78 -7.85
C ASP A 75 -13.67 1.92 -7.45
N ILE A 76 -14.52 0.91 -7.70
CA ILE A 76 -15.97 1.00 -7.39
C ILE A 76 -16.21 1.14 -5.88
N THR A 77 -15.36 0.54 -5.05
CA THR A 77 -15.50 0.56 -3.59
C THR A 77 -14.90 1.81 -2.94
N SER A 78 -14.05 2.55 -3.67
CA SER A 78 -13.36 3.77 -3.19
C SER A 78 -14.30 4.83 -2.60
N PHE A 79 -15.53 4.93 -3.12
CA PHE A 79 -16.54 5.89 -2.64
C PHE A 79 -17.09 5.58 -1.25
N LYS A 80 -16.93 4.35 -0.75
CA LYS A 80 -17.38 4.00 0.60
C LYS A 80 -16.49 4.73 1.61
N LEU A 81 -17.09 5.51 2.50
CA LEU A 81 -16.35 6.18 3.58
C LEU A 81 -15.56 5.19 4.44
N SER A 82 -16.06 3.95 4.60
CA SER A 82 -15.32 2.88 5.27
C SER A 82 -14.01 2.52 4.56
N VAL A 83 -13.98 2.49 3.23
CA VAL A 83 -12.75 2.26 2.47
C VAL A 83 -11.77 3.42 2.67
N GLN A 84 -12.25 4.65 2.57
CA GLN A 84 -11.41 5.85 2.76
C GLN A 84 -10.80 5.89 4.18
N LYS A 85 -11.62 5.65 5.21
CA LYS A 85 -11.22 5.70 6.62
C LYS A 85 -10.35 4.52 7.05
N TYR A 86 -10.71 3.30 6.66
CA TYR A 86 -10.08 2.08 7.19
C TYR A 86 -9.04 1.45 6.25
N ILE A 87 -8.86 1.97 5.04
CA ILE A 87 -7.92 1.43 4.04
C ILE A 87 -7.02 2.54 3.51
N TYR A 88 -7.58 3.57 2.88
CA TYR A 88 -6.76 4.61 2.24
C TYR A 88 -5.98 5.45 3.25
N ALA A 89 -6.61 5.99 4.30
CA ALA A 89 -5.90 6.80 5.29
C ALA A 89 -4.80 6.01 6.05
N PRO A 90 -5.05 4.76 6.50
CA PRO A 90 -4.04 4.00 7.26
C PRO A 90 -2.85 3.49 6.46
N PHE A 91 -3.00 3.29 5.16
CA PHE A 91 -1.99 2.62 4.34
C PHE A 91 -1.38 3.51 3.26
N HIS A 92 -2.12 4.49 2.73
CA HIS A 92 -1.71 5.27 1.56
C HIS A 92 -1.70 6.79 1.76
N PHE A 93 -2.67 7.35 2.48
CA PHE A 93 -2.86 8.81 2.63
C PHE A 93 -2.87 9.19 4.11
N ILE A 94 -1.76 8.94 4.80
CA ILE A 94 -1.66 9.25 6.22
C ILE A 94 -1.75 10.77 6.45
N PRO A 95 -2.62 11.26 7.37
CA PRO A 95 -2.70 12.67 7.69
C PRO A 95 -1.34 13.27 8.07
N GLY A 96 -1.00 14.39 7.43
CA GLY A 96 0.29 15.05 7.54
C GLY A 96 0.37 16.08 8.67
N ASP A 97 1.28 17.04 8.50
CA ASP A 97 1.57 18.09 9.48
C ASP A 97 0.68 19.35 9.29
N ASN A 98 -0.40 19.26 8.49
CA ASN A 98 -1.35 20.34 8.17
C ASN A 98 -0.68 21.66 7.72
N ASN A 99 0.39 21.55 6.92
CA ASN A 99 1.18 22.69 6.44
C ASN A 99 1.04 22.95 4.94
N ALA A 100 0.20 22.15 4.24
CA ALA A 100 -0.19 22.41 2.86
C ALA A 100 -1.37 23.38 2.84
N GLU A 101 -1.31 24.38 1.97
CA GLU A 101 -2.35 25.38 1.81
C GLU A 101 -2.76 25.53 0.35
N ILE A 102 -4.06 25.52 0.08
CA ILE A 102 -4.64 25.82 -1.23
C ILE A 102 -5.53 27.06 -1.08
N LYS A 103 -5.10 28.18 -1.66
CA LYS A 103 -5.86 29.46 -1.67
C LYS A 103 -6.32 29.91 -0.27
N GLY A 104 -5.43 29.94 0.72
CA GLY A 104 -5.78 30.38 2.08
C GLY A 104 -6.49 29.33 2.94
N ARG A 105 -6.62 28.08 2.48
CA ARG A 105 -7.25 26.99 3.23
C ARG A 105 -6.29 25.85 3.46
N SER A 106 -6.23 25.36 4.68
CA SER A 106 -5.51 24.14 5.06
C SER A 106 -6.47 22.95 5.14
N ASN A 107 -5.91 21.74 5.18
CA ASN A 107 -6.66 20.50 5.37
C ASN A 107 -5.87 19.57 6.30
N PRO A 108 -6.38 19.30 7.51
CA PRO A 108 -5.66 18.48 8.48
C PRO A 108 -5.55 17.01 8.08
N LEU A 109 -6.38 16.54 7.13
CA LEU A 109 -6.34 15.19 6.57
C LEU A 109 -5.42 15.07 5.35
N CYS A 110 -4.80 16.17 4.93
CA CYS A 110 -3.86 16.19 3.81
C CYS A 110 -2.55 15.49 4.17
N THR A 111 -2.09 14.60 3.30
CA THR A 111 -0.80 13.94 3.40
C THR A 111 0.32 14.93 3.06
N THR A 112 1.34 14.98 3.91
CA THR A 112 2.53 15.82 3.70
C THR A 112 3.77 14.94 3.79
N LYS A 113 4.74 15.13 2.89
CA LYS A 113 5.95 14.29 2.87
C LYS A 113 6.70 14.31 4.19
N ASN A 114 7.23 13.16 4.60
CA ASN A 114 8.04 13.02 5.82
C ASN A 114 7.36 13.56 7.10
N CYS A 115 6.02 13.46 7.21
CA CYS A 115 5.24 14.01 8.32
C CYS A 115 5.54 13.32 9.67
N LYS A 116 5.14 13.94 10.78
CA LYS A 116 5.32 13.38 12.13
C LYS A 116 4.65 12.02 12.30
N ASN A 117 3.45 11.85 11.75
CA ASN A 117 2.68 10.60 11.86
C ASN A 117 3.38 9.43 11.16
N ALA A 118 3.87 9.64 9.93
CA ALA A 118 4.60 8.60 9.20
C ALA A 118 5.94 8.26 9.86
N LYS A 119 6.68 9.27 10.36
CA LYS A 119 7.90 9.06 11.15
C LYS A 119 7.62 8.27 12.43
N PHE A 120 6.49 8.52 13.09
CA PHE A 120 6.09 7.77 14.28
C PHE A 120 5.85 6.30 13.95
N LEU A 121 5.07 5.98 12.91
CA LEU A 121 4.81 4.61 12.48
C LEU A 121 6.10 3.84 12.18
N LEU A 122 7.01 4.46 11.41
CA LEU A 122 8.27 3.82 11.04
C LEU A 122 9.16 3.59 12.27
N LYS A 123 9.27 4.57 13.17
CA LYS A 123 10.02 4.41 14.43
C LYS A 123 9.41 3.33 15.34
N ASP A 124 8.09 3.26 15.43
CA ASP A 124 7.39 2.23 16.21
C ASP A 124 7.69 0.83 15.65
N ALA A 125 7.55 0.65 14.34
CA ALA A 125 7.87 -0.60 13.66
C ALA A 125 9.34 -1.03 13.84
N LEU A 126 10.28 -0.09 13.73
CA LEU A 126 11.71 -0.35 13.91
C LEU A 126 12.06 -0.79 15.35
N LYS A 127 11.35 -0.26 16.37
CA LYS A 127 11.55 -0.69 17.77
C LYS A 127 11.17 -2.15 17.98
N GLU A 128 10.15 -2.64 17.28
CA GLU A 128 9.71 -4.03 17.36
C GLU A 128 10.66 -5.02 16.68
N LYS A 129 11.49 -4.53 15.75
CA LYS A 129 12.40 -5.36 14.92
C LYS A 129 11.64 -6.45 14.14
N ASP A 130 10.36 -6.23 13.86
CA ASP A 130 9.53 -7.13 13.07
C ASP A 130 9.61 -6.70 11.59
N PRO A 131 10.21 -7.50 10.69
CA PRO A 131 10.39 -7.12 9.30
C PRO A 131 9.07 -6.91 8.54
N TYR A 132 7.99 -7.61 8.94
CA TYR A 132 6.66 -7.39 8.34
C TYR A 132 6.12 -6.03 8.75
N ARG A 133 6.33 -5.67 10.01
CA ARG A 133 5.89 -4.38 10.55
C ARG A 133 6.68 -3.22 9.95
N ILE A 134 7.98 -3.40 9.78
CA ILE A 134 8.87 -2.45 9.09
C ILE A 134 8.42 -2.26 7.64
N GLY A 135 8.18 -3.33 6.88
CA GLY A 135 7.74 -3.24 5.49
C GLY A 135 6.43 -2.46 5.32
N VAL A 136 5.39 -2.81 6.11
CA VAL A 136 4.10 -2.10 6.06
C VAL A 136 4.23 -0.62 6.45
N ALA A 137 5.11 -0.28 7.40
CA ALA A 137 5.36 1.11 7.78
C ALA A 137 6.20 1.87 6.72
N LEU A 138 7.15 1.20 6.06
CA LEU A 138 7.95 1.77 4.97
C LEU A 138 7.08 2.09 3.75
N HIS A 139 6.12 1.24 3.41
CA HIS A 139 5.12 1.52 2.37
C HIS A 139 4.47 2.89 2.59
N THR A 140 3.78 3.04 3.72
CA THR A 140 3.06 4.28 4.06
C THR A 140 3.99 5.48 4.23
N TYR A 141 5.22 5.26 4.68
CA TYR A 141 6.22 6.33 4.76
C TYR A 141 6.64 6.84 3.37
N ALA A 142 6.90 5.92 2.43
CA ALA A 142 7.22 6.25 1.05
C ALA A 142 6.05 6.97 0.36
N ASP A 143 4.82 6.50 0.57
CA ASP A 143 3.59 7.10 0.03
C ASP A 143 3.43 8.57 0.44
N THR A 144 4.06 9.04 1.52
CA THR A 144 3.99 10.47 1.88
C THR A 144 4.60 11.40 0.82
N TRP A 145 5.48 10.90 -0.05
CA TRP A 145 6.01 11.65 -1.20
C TRP A 145 5.11 11.56 -2.43
N SER A 146 4.71 10.34 -2.83
CA SER A 146 3.84 10.13 -3.99
C SER A 146 2.48 10.81 -3.78
N HIS A 147 1.91 10.67 -2.59
CA HIS A 147 0.59 11.18 -2.26
C HIS A 147 0.61 12.53 -1.55
N GLU A 148 1.75 13.23 -1.55
CA GLU A 148 1.88 14.59 -1.03
C GLU A 148 0.79 15.50 -1.63
N ARG A 149 0.13 16.30 -0.77
CA ARG A 149 -0.99 17.22 -1.09
C ARG A 149 -2.34 16.57 -1.35
N PHE A 150 -2.47 15.26 -1.19
CA PHE A 150 -3.76 14.55 -1.29
C PHE A 150 -4.22 14.00 0.05
N SER A 151 -5.53 13.75 0.18
CA SER A 151 -6.13 13.06 1.32
C SER A 151 -6.79 11.76 0.89
N ALA A 152 -7.05 10.88 1.86
CA ALA A 152 -7.77 9.63 1.63
C ALA A 152 -9.23 9.80 1.20
N PHE A 153 -9.81 10.99 1.34
CA PHE A 153 -11.26 11.18 1.38
C PHE A 153 -11.81 11.75 0.08
N HIS A 154 -13.09 11.51 -0.17
CA HIS A 154 -13.78 12.14 -1.30
C HIS A 154 -14.08 13.60 -1.01
N GLU A 155 -13.23 14.51 -1.51
CA GLU A 155 -13.36 15.93 -1.22
C GLU A 155 -12.77 16.85 -2.30
N ASN A 156 -13.23 18.10 -2.32
CA ASN A 156 -12.75 19.11 -3.27
C ASN A 156 -11.26 19.43 -3.12
N TRP A 157 -10.64 19.11 -1.97
CA TRP A 157 -9.20 19.25 -1.76
C TRP A 157 -8.39 18.49 -2.81
N ASN A 158 -8.85 17.28 -3.17
CA ASN A 158 -8.17 16.39 -4.12
C ASN A 158 -8.39 16.77 -5.60
N ARG A 159 -9.22 17.78 -5.88
CA ARG A 159 -9.52 18.22 -7.25
C ARG A 159 -8.40 19.11 -7.79
N VAL A 160 -7.60 18.56 -8.69
CA VAL A 160 -6.51 19.17 -9.44
C VAL A 160 -7.03 20.06 -10.58
N TYR A 161 -7.95 19.59 -11.43
CA TYR A 161 -8.38 20.37 -12.60
C TYR A 161 -9.65 21.19 -12.35
N LYS A 162 -9.72 22.39 -12.95
CA LYS A 162 -10.88 23.30 -12.79
C LYS A 162 -12.12 22.86 -13.57
N TYR A 163 -11.94 22.15 -14.68
CA TYR A 163 -13.01 21.69 -15.55
C TYR A 163 -12.81 20.20 -15.84
N ASN A 164 -13.78 19.36 -15.48
CA ASN A 164 -13.82 17.96 -15.91
C ASN A 164 -14.08 17.92 -17.41
N ILE A 165 -13.03 17.99 -18.23
CA ILE A 165 -13.12 17.99 -19.71
C ILE A 165 -13.72 16.66 -20.21
N PHE A 166 -13.69 15.58 -19.41
CA PHE A 166 -14.25 14.28 -19.75
C PHE A 166 -15.31 13.88 -18.71
N LYS A 167 -16.58 13.72 -19.13
CA LYS A 167 -17.72 13.38 -18.25
C LYS A 167 -17.71 11.94 -17.69
N SER A 168 -16.53 11.34 -17.52
CA SER A 168 -16.32 10.03 -16.86
C SER A 168 -15.01 10.04 -16.05
N PHE A 169 -14.73 11.14 -15.33
CA PHE A 169 -13.47 11.32 -14.59
C PHE A 169 -13.44 10.47 -13.29
N PRO A 170 -12.28 9.88 -12.94
CA PRO A 170 -12.03 9.26 -11.63
C PRO A 170 -12.40 10.17 -10.44
N PRO A 171 -12.73 9.58 -9.28
CA PRO A 171 -13.21 10.34 -8.12
C PRO A 171 -12.15 11.29 -7.56
N ASN A 172 -12.59 12.37 -6.92
CA ASN A 172 -11.74 13.27 -6.13
C ASN A 172 -11.34 12.63 -4.78
N ILE A 173 -10.79 11.41 -4.85
CA ILE A 173 -10.32 10.60 -3.73
C ILE A 173 -8.84 10.33 -3.98
N GLY A 174 -7.99 10.69 -3.03
CA GLY A 174 -6.55 10.59 -3.23
C GLY A 174 -6.11 11.36 -4.47
N HIS A 175 -5.22 10.75 -5.26
CA HIS A 175 -4.74 11.30 -6.52
C HIS A 175 -5.53 10.83 -7.75
N GLY A 176 -6.78 10.37 -7.58
CA GLY A 176 -7.58 9.77 -8.64
C GLY A 176 -7.64 10.60 -9.93
N GLU A 177 -7.82 11.92 -9.84
CA GLU A 177 -7.92 12.82 -11.00
C GLU A 177 -6.61 12.91 -11.84
N VAL A 178 -5.47 12.61 -11.23
CA VAL A 178 -4.15 12.60 -11.89
C VAL A 178 -3.65 11.18 -12.19
N PHE A 179 -4.51 10.17 -12.04
CA PHE A 179 -4.21 8.76 -12.32
C PHE A 179 -2.91 8.32 -11.64
N HIS A 180 -2.02 7.63 -12.36
CA HIS A 180 -0.76 7.11 -11.84
C HIS A 180 0.39 8.12 -11.86
N LYS A 181 0.14 9.38 -12.24
CA LYS A 181 1.22 10.37 -12.37
C LYS A 181 2.04 10.53 -11.10
N PRO A 182 1.48 10.62 -9.88
CA PRO A 182 2.30 10.78 -8.68
C PRO A 182 3.11 9.53 -8.29
N ASP A 183 2.74 8.39 -8.87
CA ASP A 183 3.23 7.06 -8.56
C ASP A 183 4.34 6.59 -9.51
N GLU A 184 4.41 7.19 -10.69
CA GLU A 184 5.37 6.83 -11.73
C GLU A 184 6.67 7.62 -11.57
N ILE A 185 7.73 6.97 -11.05
CA ILE A 185 9.02 7.62 -10.77
C ILE A 185 9.60 8.36 -11.99
N SER A 186 9.41 7.84 -13.21
CA SER A 186 9.94 8.44 -14.44
C SER A 186 9.14 9.65 -14.96
N VAL A 187 8.06 10.04 -14.28
CA VAL A 187 7.15 11.09 -14.75
C VAL A 187 7.45 12.43 -14.07
N GLU A 188 7.44 13.48 -14.88
CA GLU A 188 7.28 14.86 -14.40
C GLU A 188 5.83 15.31 -14.63
N TRP A 189 5.24 16.04 -13.68
CA TRP A 189 3.87 16.52 -13.81
C TRP A 189 3.62 17.81 -13.03
N VAL A 190 2.46 18.44 -13.22
CA VAL A 190 2.08 19.70 -12.56
C VAL A 190 0.81 19.47 -11.75
N ASP A 191 0.82 19.96 -10.51
CA ASP A 191 -0.37 20.06 -9.66
C ASP A 191 -0.92 21.49 -9.73
N GLU A 192 -1.96 21.72 -10.54
CA GLU A 192 -2.54 23.04 -10.80
C GLU A 192 -3.11 23.73 -9.54
N ARG A 193 -3.30 22.98 -8.44
CA ARG A 193 -3.72 23.53 -7.14
C ARG A 193 -2.61 24.39 -6.52
N PHE A 194 -1.35 24.11 -6.85
CA PHE A 194 -0.16 24.73 -6.26
C PHE A 194 0.69 25.52 -7.26
N GLY A 195 0.11 25.89 -8.41
CA GLY A 195 0.76 26.74 -9.41
C GLY A 195 1.16 25.97 -10.67
N LYS A 196 2.27 26.37 -11.29
CA LYS A 196 2.77 25.81 -12.56
C LYS A 196 4.11 25.08 -12.42
N ASP A 197 4.63 24.99 -11.21
CA ASP A 197 5.90 24.32 -10.95
C ASP A 197 5.77 22.83 -11.23
N LYS A 198 6.77 22.30 -11.94
CA LYS A 198 6.84 20.87 -12.22
C LYS A 198 7.28 20.12 -10.96
N ILE A 199 6.65 18.98 -10.74
CA ILE A 199 7.04 17.95 -9.80
C ILE A 199 7.83 16.92 -10.58
N ASP A 200 9.09 16.70 -10.22
CA ASP A 200 9.88 15.55 -10.68
C ASP A 200 9.79 14.41 -9.66
N ASN A 201 9.18 13.30 -10.06
CA ASN A 201 9.05 12.15 -9.18
C ASN A 201 10.39 11.44 -8.93
N ARG A 202 11.40 11.61 -9.80
CA ARG A 202 12.75 11.07 -9.56
C ARG A 202 13.38 11.71 -8.34
N GLU A 203 13.27 13.03 -8.22
CA GLU A 203 13.76 13.78 -7.06
C GLU A 203 13.01 13.38 -5.78
N ARG A 204 11.68 13.26 -5.86
CA ARG A 204 10.86 12.80 -4.73
C ARG A 204 11.25 11.39 -4.27
N ALA A 205 11.41 10.46 -5.21
CA ALA A 205 11.79 9.08 -4.94
C ALA A 205 13.21 8.98 -4.34
N LEU A 206 14.16 9.81 -4.82
CA LEU A 206 15.51 9.89 -4.25
C LEU A 206 15.51 10.49 -2.84
N GLU A 207 14.73 11.56 -2.60
CA GLU A 207 14.57 12.14 -1.26
C GLU A 207 13.95 11.12 -0.29
N ALA A 208 12.89 10.43 -0.71
CA ALA A 208 12.27 9.37 0.07
C ALA A 208 13.28 8.27 0.43
N SER A 209 14.06 7.82 -0.55
CA SER A 209 15.12 6.81 -0.38
C SER A 209 16.18 7.22 0.63
N GLU A 210 16.66 8.47 0.55
CA GLU A 210 17.62 9.02 1.51
C GLU A 210 17.05 9.03 2.93
N LYS A 211 15.80 9.48 3.11
CA LYS A 211 15.17 9.51 4.44
C LYS A 211 14.94 8.10 4.98
N ILE A 212 14.42 7.19 4.16
CA ILE A 212 14.24 5.78 4.51
C ILE A 212 15.57 5.17 4.96
N PHE A 213 16.64 5.32 4.17
CA PHE A 213 17.97 4.83 4.52
C PHE A 213 18.42 5.38 5.87
N GLY A 214 18.23 6.68 6.11
CA GLY A 214 18.55 7.33 7.39
C GLY A 214 17.85 6.70 8.59
N PHE A 215 16.62 6.22 8.42
CA PHE A 215 15.85 5.53 9.45
C PHE A 215 16.30 4.08 9.68
N ILE A 216 16.56 3.35 8.61
CA ILE A 216 16.74 1.89 8.69
C ILE A 216 18.22 1.47 8.80
N LYS A 217 19.18 2.33 8.48
CA LYS A 217 20.62 1.99 8.48
C LYS A 217 21.07 1.31 9.77
N LYS A 218 21.76 0.18 9.62
CA LYS A 218 22.43 -0.56 10.68
C LYS A 218 23.93 -0.25 10.67
N GLY A 219 24.54 -0.24 11.86
CA GLY A 219 25.99 -0.09 12.01
C GLY A 219 26.55 1.20 11.39
N LYS A 220 27.59 1.05 10.57
CA LYS A 220 28.35 2.17 9.96
C LYS A 220 27.90 2.52 8.54
N ALA A 221 26.80 1.95 8.04
CA ALA A 221 26.31 2.24 6.69
C ALA A 221 26.03 3.75 6.52
N LYS A 222 26.42 4.31 5.38
CA LYS A 222 26.26 5.73 5.05
C LYS A 222 25.53 5.89 3.72
N TRP A 223 24.62 6.85 3.68
CA TRP A 223 23.91 7.20 2.44
C TRP A 223 24.87 7.63 1.34
N SER A 224 25.97 8.32 1.68
CA SER A 224 27.03 8.73 0.73
C SER A 224 27.56 7.58 -0.11
N ASP A 225 27.56 6.36 0.44
CA ASP A 225 28.15 5.19 -0.22
C ASP A 225 27.14 4.50 -1.15
N ALA A 226 25.85 4.78 -0.98
CA ALA A 226 24.75 4.21 -1.75
C ALA A 226 24.12 5.23 -2.73
N ARG A 227 24.29 6.53 -2.50
CA ARG A 227 23.59 7.62 -3.20
C ARG A 227 23.71 7.49 -4.71
N ASP A 228 24.92 7.32 -5.25
CA ASP A 228 25.15 7.24 -6.69
C ASP A 228 24.38 6.06 -7.33
N LYS A 229 24.27 4.93 -6.63
CA LYS A 229 23.47 3.79 -7.07
C LYS A 229 21.99 4.18 -7.15
N PHE A 230 21.47 4.85 -6.13
CA PHE A 230 20.07 5.27 -6.13
C PHE A 230 19.77 6.39 -7.12
N GLU A 231 20.71 7.29 -7.40
CA GLU A 231 20.58 8.27 -8.49
C GLU A 231 20.49 7.56 -9.84
N GLN A 232 21.31 6.54 -10.09
CA GLN A 232 21.20 5.70 -11.30
C GLN A 232 19.87 4.95 -11.36
N ILE A 233 19.45 4.34 -10.24
CA ILE A 233 18.15 3.68 -10.13
C ILE A 233 17.05 4.67 -10.50
N MET A 234 16.96 5.86 -9.88
CA MET A 234 15.89 6.84 -10.10
C MET A 234 15.88 7.42 -11.52
N ASN A 235 17.04 7.52 -12.15
CA ASN A 235 17.16 8.01 -13.54
C ASN A 235 16.92 6.95 -14.61
N ALA A 236 16.62 5.70 -14.25
CA ALA A 236 16.19 4.69 -15.22
C ALA A 236 14.99 5.19 -16.04
N GLU A 237 14.99 4.90 -17.34
CA GLU A 237 13.99 5.35 -18.31
C GLU A 237 12.56 5.04 -17.86
N ASP A 238 12.32 3.81 -17.43
CA ASP A 238 11.03 3.33 -16.99
C ASP A 238 11.15 2.33 -15.83
N LYS A 239 9.99 1.92 -15.31
CA LYS A 239 9.85 0.92 -14.27
C LYS A 239 10.58 -0.39 -14.57
N ASN A 240 10.46 -0.93 -15.78
CA ASN A 240 11.04 -2.24 -16.13
C ASN A 240 12.57 -2.17 -16.18
N LYS A 241 13.12 -1.08 -16.74
CA LYS A 241 14.57 -0.82 -16.73
C LYS A 241 15.09 -0.68 -15.30
N ARG A 242 14.33 -0.01 -14.43
CA ARG A 242 14.66 0.15 -13.00
C ARG A 242 14.72 -1.19 -12.27
N ILE A 243 13.69 -2.02 -12.42
CA ILE A 243 13.64 -3.38 -11.82
C ILE A 243 14.81 -4.22 -12.33
N LYS A 244 15.06 -4.21 -13.65
CA LYS A 244 16.19 -4.93 -14.24
C LYS A 244 17.54 -4.46 -13.67
N HIS A 245 17.74 -3.16 -13.53
CA HIS A 245 18.98 -2.62 -12.97
C HIS A 245 19.19 -3.07 -11.51
N ILE A 246 18.11 -3.08 -10.72
CA ILE A 246 18.16 -3.55 -9.33
C ILE A 246 18.45 -5.05 -9.27
N SER A 247 17.83 -5.88 -10.10
CA SER A 247 18.10 -7.32 -10.12
C SER A 247 19.51 -7.67 -10.60
N GLU A 248 20.11 -6.86 -11.48
CA GLU A 248 21.52 -6.97 -11.87
C GLU A 248 22.47 -6.61 -10.69
N MET A 249 22.10 -5.62 -9.87
CA MET A 249 22.88 -5.23 -8.68
C MET A 249 22.73 -6.20 -7.50
N TYR A 250 21.56 -6.82 -7.36
CA TYR A 250 21.26 -7.79 -6.30
C TYR A 250 20.65 -9.07 -6.88
N PRO A 251 21.48 -9.97 -7.45
CA PRO A 251 21.00 -11.18 -8.14
C PRO A 251 20.17 -12.14 -7.28
N GLU A 252 20.29 -12.03 -5.96
CA GLU A 252 19.54 -12.81 -4.97
C GLU A 252 18.10 -12.33 -4.73
N ILE A 253 17.70 -11.16 -5.25
CA ILE A 253 16.31 -10.71 -5.13
C ILE A 253 15.37 -11.68 -5.85
N GLU A 254 14.41 -12.25 -5.11
CA GLU A 254 13.40 -13.11 -5.71
C GLU A 254 12.35 -12.27 -6.46
N ASP A 255 11.82 -12.81 -7.56
CA ASP A 255 10.68 -12.18 -8.25
C ASP A 255 9.46 -12.08 -7.33
N TYR A 256 8.80 -10.93 -7.34
CA TYR A 256 7.60 -10.71 -6.56
C TYR A 256 6.38 -11.39 -7.20
N ASN A 257 5.70 -12.21 -6.40
CA ASN A 257 4.42 -12.85 -6.74
C ASN A 257 3.37 -12.50 -5.69
N SER A 258 2.30 -11.80 -6.06
CA SER A 258 1.22 -11.34 -5.18
C SER A 258 0.41 -12.45 -4.51
N ASP A 259 0.48 -13.70 -5.00
CA ASP A 259 -0.26 -14.83 -4.44
C ASP A 259 0.60 -15.76 -3.58
N LYS A 260 1.93 -15.58 -3.55
CA LYS A 260 2.83 -16.50 -2.84
C LYS A 260 2.48 -16.63 -1.35
N TRP A 261 2.42 -15.52 -0.61
CA TRP A 261 2.16 -15.56 0.83
C TRP A 261 0.79 -16.15 1.18
N ILE A 262 -0.25 -15.82 0.41
CA ILE A 262 -1.60 -16.34 0.68
C ILE A 262 -1.71 -17.84 0.32
N ASN A 263 -1.10 -18.29 -0.77
CA ASN A 263 -1.07 -19.71 -1.16
C ASN A 263 -0.23 -20.59 -0.19
N GLU A 264 0.77 -19.99 0.47
CA GLU A 264 1.49 -20.66 1.55
C GLU A 264 0.65 -20.79 2.83
N ALA A 265 -0.28 -19.86 3.05
CA ALA A 265 -1.06 -19.75 4.27
C ALA A 265 -2.37 -20.53 4.24
N LEU A 266 -3.01 -20.61 3.07
CA LEU A 266 -4.38 -21.07 2.89
C LEU A 266 -4.47 -22.18 1.86
N HIS A 267 -5.41 -23.10 2.05
CA HIS A 267 -5.91 -23.99 1.03
C HIS A 267 -7.22 -23.45 0.49
N PHE A 268 -7.31 -23.34 -0.84
CA PHE A 268 -8.50 -22.96 -1.56
C PHE A 268 -9.11 -24.21 -2.20
N SER A 269 -10.25 -24.69 -1.70
CA SER A 269 -11.04 -25.73 -2.34
C SER A 269 -12.11 -25.08 -3.21
N ARG A 270 -11.95 -25.19 -4.52
CA ARG A 270 -13.06 -24.92 -5.46
C ARG A 270 -13.77 -26.25 -5.67
N ASP A 271 -15.04 -26.32 -5.31
CA ASP A 271 -15.81 -27.53 -5.58
C ASP A 271 -16.06 -27.64 -7.09
N ALA A 272 -15.57 -28.71 -7.71
CA ALA A 272 -15.64 -28.90 -9.16
C ALA A 272 -17.02 -29.37 -9.63
N SER A 273 -17.85 -29.92 -8.73
CA SER A 273 -19.20 -30.40 -9.06
C SER A 273 -20.26 -29.31 -9.22
N GLU A 274 -19.92 -28.04 -8.96
CA GLU A 274 -20.83 -26.89 -9.11
C GLU A 274 -20.56 -26.03 -10.36
N ILE A 275 -19.79 -26.55 -11.33
CA ILE A 275 -19.70 -25.93 -12.67
C ILE A 275 -20.99 -26.26 -13.42
N SER A 276 -22.08 -25.56 -13.10
CA SER A 276 -23.22 -25.50 -14.03
C SER A 276 -22.84 -24.64 -15.23
N GLU A 277 -23.12 -25.14 -16.43
CA GLU A 277 -23.10 -24.32 -17.64
C GLU A 277 -24.01 -23.10 -17.44
N PRO A 278 -23.68 -21.93 -18.02
CA PRO A 278 -24.51 -20.74 -17.86
C PRO A 278 -25.94 -21.01 -18.34
N ASP A 279 -26.92 -20.93 -17.44
CA ASP A 279 -28.33 -20.97 -17.83
C ASP A 279 -28.71 -19.64 -18.49
N LEU A 280 -28.66 -19.62 -19.82
CA LEU A 280 -28.96 -18.47 -20.67
C LEU A 280 -30.40 -17.96 -20.53
N LEU A 281 -31.29 -18.72 -19.87
CA LEU A 281 -32.71 -18.38 -19.72
C LEU A 281 -33.04 -17.70 -18.38
N ASN A 282 -32.16 -17.76 -17.36
CA ASN A 282 -32.47 -17.19 -16.05
C ASN A 282 -31.25 -16.54 -15.35
N PRO A 283 -30.87 -15.30 -15.75
CA PRO A 283 -29.65 -14.64 -15.27
C PRO A 283 -29.70 -14.16 -13.81
N GLN A 284 -30.81 -14.32 -13.08
CA GLN A 284 -30.99 -13.77 -11.73
C GLN A 284 -30.58 -14.69 -10.57
N ILE A 285 -30.18 -15.94 -10.81
CA ILE A 285 -29.75 -16.87 -9.74
C ILE A 285 -28.34 -17.36 -10.01
N SER A 286 -27.37 -16.45 -10.05
CA SER A 286 -26.00 -16.85 -9.70
C SER A 286 -25.86 -16.71 -8.19
N LYS A 287 -26.03 -17.82 -7.45
CA LYS A 287 -25.49 -17.88 -6.08
C LYS A 287 -24.00 -17.53 -6.20
N PRO A 288 -23.45 -16.65 -5.35
CA PRO A 288 -22.06 -16.32 -5.48
C PRO A 288 -21.24 -17.61 -5.25
N ARG A 289 -20.33 -17.90 -6.19
CA ARG A 289 -19.53 -19.12 -6.20
C ARG A 289 -18.41 -18.95 -5.17
N PHE A 290 -18.64 -19.40 -3.95
CA PHE A 290 -17.67 -19.20 -2.87
C PHE A 290 -16.63 -20.32 -2.83
N VAL A 291 -15.38 -19.92 -2.62
CA VAL A 291 -14.25 -20.84 -2.48
C VAL A 291 -14.16 -21.24 -1.01
N GLY A 292 -14.13 -22.55 -0.73
CA GLY A 292 -13.83 -23.04 0.62
C GLY A 292 -12.39 -22.70 1.00
N ILE A 293 -12.18 -22.11 2.17
CA ILE A 293 -10.87 -21.68 2.65
C ILE A 293 -10.55 -22.40 3.96
N SER A 294 -9.40 -23.07 4.02
CA SER A 294 -8.87 -23.61 5.27
C SER A 294 -7.43 -23.17 5.52
N VAL A 295 -7.05 -23.12 6.80
CA VAL A 295 -5.72 -22.64 7.21
C VAL A 295 -4.70 -23.77 7.08
N LYS A 296 -3.66 -23.54 6.26
CA LYS A 296 -2.51 -24.44 6.12
C LYS A 296 -1.45 -24.19 7.20
N ASN A 297 -1.10 -22.92 7.43
CA ASN A 297 0.00 -22.55 8.32
C ASN A 297 -0.24 -21.21 9.02
N LYS A 298 -0.58 -21.25 10.33
CA LYS A 298 -0.79 -20.05 11.17
C LYS A 298 0.48 -19.23 11.44
N LYS A 299 1.67 -19.75 11.10
CA LYS A 299 2.97 -19.07 11.25
C LYS A 299 3.49 -18.53 9.91
N SER A 300 2.71 -18.60 8.83
CA SER A 300 3.10 -18.15 7.50
C SER A 300 3.38 -16.65 7.44
N HIS A 301 4.03 -16.23 6.35
CA HIS A 301 4.26 -14.82 6.08
C HIS A 301 2.96 -14.00 6.05
N TRP A 302 1.90 -14.54 5.45
CA TRP A 302 0.60 -13.89 5.37
C TRP A 302 0.00 -13.56 6.73
N PHE A 303 0.00 -14.50 7.69
CA PHE A 303 -0.53 -14.23 9.03
C PHE A 303 0.29 -13.17 9.78
N ARG A 304 1.61 -13.17 9.58
CA ARG A 304 2.51 -12.18 10.19
C ARG A 304 2.30 -10.79 9.59
N PHE A 305 2.16 -10.71 8.26
CA PHE A 305 1.75 -9.49 7.57
C PHE A 305 0.40 -8.97 8.06
N GLN A 306 -0.62 -9.82 8.15
CA GLN A 306 -1.95 -9.42 8.61
C GLN A 306 -1.93 -8.89 10.05
N LYS A 307 -1.10 -9.47 10.94
CA LYS A 307 -0.87 -8.93 12.29
C LYS A 307 -0.21 -7.54 12.23
N ALA A 308 0.81 -7.38 11.38
CA ALA A 308 1.49 -6.11 11.16
C ALA A 308 0.53 -5.02 10.64
N ALA A 309 -0.27 -5.34 9.62
CA ALA A 309 -1.23 -4.43 9.01
C ALA A 309 -2.35 -4.05 9.99
N LYS A 310 -2.90 -4.99 10.77
CA LYS A 310 -3.88 -4.71 11.83
C LYS A 310 -3.35 -3.73 12.88
N LYS A 311 -2.08 -3.88 13.27
CA LYS A 311 -1.44 -2.93 14.19
C LYS A 311 -1.30 -1.55 13.57
N GLN A 312 -0.89 -1.45 12.30
CA GLN A 312 -0.85 -0.16 11.60
C GLN A 312 -2.21 0.53 11.59
N LEU A 313 -3.23 -0.21 11.17
CA LEU A 313 -4.61 0.25 11.13
C LEU A 313 -5.03 0.82 12.48
N SER A 314 -4.82 0.07 13.57
CA SER A 314 -5.17 0.51 14.92
C SER A 314 -4.48 1.82 15.32
N ILE A 315 -3.20 2.00 14.97
CA ILE A 315 -2.44 3.20 15.30
C ILE A 315 -2.96 4.39 14.49
N VAL A 316 -3.12 4.25 13.17
CA VAL A 316 -3.52 5.37 12.31
C VAL A 316 -4.96 5.78 12.54
N LEU A 317 -5.87 4.85 12.87
CA LEU A 317 -7.24 5.21 13.23
C LEU A 317 -7.28 6.17 14.43
N SER A 318 -6.42 5.96 15.44
CA SER A 318 -6.33 6.90 16.57
C SER A 318 -5.82 8.29 16.16
N MET A 319 -5.03 8.39 15.07
CA MET A 319 -4.59 9.67 14.52
C MET A 319 -5.70 10.37 13.74
N VAL A 320 -6.46 9.61 12.94
CA VAL A 320 -7.57 10.14 12.15
C VAL A 320 -8.73 10.60 13.04
N ASP A 321 -9.06 9.84 14.08
CA ASP A 321 -10.14 10.18 15.01
C ASP A 321 -9.81 11.37 15.94
N ALA A 322 -8.54 11.79 16.00
CA ALA A 322 -8.08 12.92 16.79
C ALA A 322 -8.10 14.27 16.04
N ILE A 323 -8.43 14.26 14.75
CA ILE A 323 -8.47 15.43 13.85
C ILE A 323 -9.92 15.94 13.72
#